data_AF-A0A4R0R243-F1
#
_entry.id   AF-A0A4R0R243-F1
#
_cell.length_a   1.000
_cell.length_b   1.000
_cell.length_c   1.000
_cell.angle_alpha   90.00
_cell.angle_beta   90.00
_cell.angle_gamma   90.00
#
_symmetry.space_group_name_H-M   'P 1'
#
loop_
_entity.id
_entity.type
_entity.pdbx_description
1 polymer ?
#
loop_
_entity_poly.entity_id
_entity_poly.type
_entity_poly.pdbx_seq_one_letter_code
_entity_poly.pdbx_strand_id
1 'polypeptide(L)'
;MRLADVCCHTCLHCTAGASAAADGGWCRLRRLPVHADLARVAWCHHWTARPPSLPRLVAMEQAVVRSDVQLELHERSLPLATRGEG
;
A
#
# COMPACT_ATOMS: atom_id res chain seq x y z
N MET A 1 -5.30 -2.79 14.01
CA MET A 1 -4.62 -1.64 13.37
C MET A 1 -4.44 -0.59 14.45
N ARG A 2 -3.22 -0.40 14.96
CA ARG A 2 -2.98 0.59 16.02
C ARG A 2 -2.83 1.95 15.33
N LEU A 3 -3.29 3.05 15.94
CA LEU A 3 -3.12 4.39 15.34
C LEU A 3 -1.66 4.71 15.01
N ALA A 4 -0.71 4.10 15.72
CA ALA A 4 0.72 4.22 15.47
C ALA A 4 1.17 3.72 14.08
N ASP A 5 0.38 2.87 13.42
CA ASP A 5 0.71 2.30 12.09
C ASP A 5 0.27 3.23 10.94
N VAL A 6 -0.59 4.21 11.23
CA VAL A 6 -1.30 5.04 10.24
C VAL A 6 -0.94 6.51 10.48
N CYS A 7 0.18 6.95 9.92
CA CYS A 7 0.64 8.34 10.03
C CYS A 7 1.18 8.86 8.70
N CYS A 8 1.46 10.16 8.65
CA CYS A 8 2.04 10.80 7.48
C CYS A 8 3.36 10.12 7.06
N HIS A 9 4.16 9.60 7.99
CA HIS A 9 5.40 8.89 7.69
C HIS A 9 5.16 7.59 6.90
N THR A 10 4.07 6.86 7.20
CA THR A 10 3.69 5.62 6.49
C THR A 10 2.80 5.85 5.27
N CYS A 11 2.42 7.11 5.00
CA CYS A 11 1.56 7.48 3.87
C CYS A 11 2.32 7.46 2.53
N LEU A 12 1.66 6.94 1.49
CA LEU A 12 2.10 6.99 0.09
C LEU A 12 2.37 8.43 -0.39
N HIS A 13 1.56 9.38 0.04
CA HIS A 13 1.60 10.76 -0.44
C HIS A 13 2.63 11.64 0.26
N CYS A 14 3.29 11.13 1.30
CA CYS A 14 4.30 11.87 2.04
C CYS A 14 5.71 11.40 1.65
N THR A 15 6.62 12.35 1.44
CA THR A 15 8.02 12.04 1.14
C THR A 15 8.89 11.92 2.40
N ALA A 16 8.40 12.32 3.58
CA ALA A 16 9.14 12.26 4.84
C ALA A 16 9.44 10.82 5.31
N GLY A 17 8.75 9.81 4.78
CA GLY A 17 9.08 8.39 4.99
C GLY A 17 9.96 7.77 3.93
N ALA A 18 10.18 8.46 2.80
CA ALA A 18 10.94 7.95 1.66
C ALA A 18 12.38 8.46 1.61
N SER A 19 12.64 9.62 2.22
CA SER A 19 13.98 10.22 2.30
C SER A 19 14.53 10.04 3.71
N ALA A 20 15.76 9.55 3.84
CA ALA A 20 16.51 9.58 5.10
C ALA A 20 16.95 11.01 5.51
N ALA A 21 16.54 12.04 4.76
CA ALA A 21 16.82 13.42 5.09
C ALA A 21 16.16 13.79 6.43
N ALA A 22 16.99 14.22 7.38
CA ALA A 22 16.56 14.63 8.71
C ALA A 22 15.64 15.87 8.70
N ASP A 23 15.63 16.63 7.59
CA ASP A 23 14.97 17.93 7.47
C ASP A 23 13.46 17.86 7.19
N GLY A 24 12.89 16.65 7.13
CA GLY A 24 11.47 16.42 6.89
C GLY A 24 11.12 16.11 5.44
N GLY A 25 9.88 16.37 5.04
CA GLY A 25 9.38 16.07 3.71
C GLY A 25 8.16 16.89 3.31
N TRP A 26 7.42 16.39 2.33
CA TRP A 26 6.30 17.08 1.71
C TRP A 26 5.09 16.15 1.61
N CYS A 27 3.91 16.65 1.96
CA CYS A 27 2.65 15.96 1.73
C CYS A 27 2.07 16.41 0.38
N ARG A 28 2.02 15.51 -0.61
CA ARG A 28 1.53 15.83 -1.96
C ARG A 28 0.05 16.18 -2.01
N LEU A 29 -0.79 15.52 -1.19
CA LEU A 29 -2.24 15.79 -1.18
C LEU A 29 -2.60 17.09 -0.46
N ARG A 30 -1.98 17.38 0.68
CA ARG A 30 -2.22 18.63 1.42
C ARG A 30 -1.38 19.81 0.92
N ARG A 31 -0.40 19.56 0.05
CA ARG A 31 0.53 20.56 -0.54
C ARG A 31 1.23 21.42 0.51
N LEU A 32 1.84 20.77 1.50
CA LEU A 32 2.54 21.45 2.60
C LEU A 32 3.82 20.71 3.03
N PRO A 33 4.79 21.43 3.62
CA PRO A 33 5.97 20.81 4.24
C PRO A 33 5.58 20.11 5.54
N VAL A 34 6.21 18.97 5.82
CA VAL A 34 5.98 18.14 7.01
C VAL A 34 7.31 17.86 7.68
N HIS A 35 7.46 18.32 8.93
CA HIS A 35 8.64 18.02 9.74
C HIS A 35 8.75 16.52 10.02
N ALA A 36 9.97 15.98 10.14
CA ALA A 36 10.20 14.54 10.32
C ALA A 36 9.47 13.96 11.54
N ASP A 37 9.53 14.65 12.68
CA ASP A 37 8.87 14.21 13.92
C ASP A 37 7.34 14.28 13.82
N LEU A 38 6.81 15.34 13.21
CA LEU A 38 5.38 15.47 12.98
C LEU A 38 4.88 14.37 12.04
N ALA A 39 5.66 13.95 11.05
CA ALA A 39 5.25 12.89 10.15
C ALA A 39 4.95 11.58 10.89
N ARG A 40 5.66 11.29 11.99
CA ARG A 40 5.52 10.04 12.76
C ARG A 40 4.26 9.97 13.61
N VAL A 41 3.66 11.13 13.93
CA VAL A 41 2.48 11.22 14.82
C VAL A 41 1.25 11.82 14.15
N ALA A 42 1.44 12.62 13.09
CA ALA A 42 0.35 13.29 12.40
C ALA A 42 -0.40 12.30 11.50
N TRP A 43 -1.72 12.37 11.57
CA TRP A 43 -2.62 11.67 10.67
C TRP A 43 -3.47 12.68 9.89
N CYS A 44 -3.90 12.29 8.71
CA CYS A 44 -4.95 12.99 7.98
C CYS A 44 -5.85 11.96 7.28
N HIS A 45 -7.09 12.35 7.00
CA HIS A 45 -8.09 11.49 6.36
C HIS A 45 -7.70 11.02 4.94
N HIS A 46 -6.69 11.65 4.34
CA HIS A 46 -6.12 11.28 3.05
C HIS A 46 -5.00 10.23 3.15
N TRP A 47 -4.85 9.57 4.30
CA TRP A 47 -3.82 8.55 4.44
C TRP A 47 -4.09 7.39 3.47
N THR A 48 -3.03 6.93 2.81
CA THR A 48 -3.05 5.77 1.93
C THR A 48 -1.78 4.98 2.18
N ALA A 49 -1.91 3.66 2.38
CA ALA A 49 -0.78 2.80 2.64
C ALA A 49 0.24 2.84 1.49
N ARG A 50 1.53 2.89 1.82
CA ARG A 50 2.60 2.75 0.83
C ARG A 50 2.57 1.33 0.24
N PRO A 51 2.65 1.15 -1.09
CA PRO A 51 2.73 -0.17 -1.68
C PRO A 51 4.04 -0.86 -1.25
N PRO A 52 4.05 -2.19 -1.13
CA PRO A 52 5.28 -2.92 -0.86
C PRO A 52 6.27 -2.74 -2.02
N SER A 53 7.56 -2.78 -1.71
CA SER A 53 8.60 -2.82 -2.72
C SER A 53 8.51 -4.15 -3.48
N LEU A 54 8.08 -4.09 -4.74
CA LEU A 54 8.12 -5.26 -5.61
C LEU A 54 9.58 -5.53 -6.01
N PRO A 55 10.01 -6.80 -6.08
CA PRO A 55 11.33 -7.14 -6.61
C PRO A 55 11.43 -6.60 -8.05
N ARG A 56 12.60 -6.06 -8.40
CA ARG A 56 12.86 -5.62 -9.77
C ARG A 56 12.79 -6.86 -10.66
N LEU A 57 11.80 -6.90 -11.56
CA LEU A 57 11.76 -7.93 -12.58
C LEU A 57 13.05 -7.79 -13.41
N VAL A 58 13.96 -8.75 -13.25
CA VAL A 58 15.02 -8.96 -14.23
C VAL A 58 14.29 -9.21 -15.54
N ALA A 59 14.72 -8.58 -16.62
CA ALA A 59 14.13 -8.82 -17.93
C ALA A 59 14.29 -10.29 -18.28
N MET A 60 13.33 -11.13 -17.88
CA MET A 60 13.04 -12.36 -18.58
C MET A 60 12.75 -11.90 -19.99
N GLU A 61 13.47 -12.44 -20.98
CA GLU A 61 13.09 -12.31 -22.38
C GLU A 61 11.59 -12.41 -22.43
N GLN A 62 10.94 -11.37 -22.95
CA GLN A 62 9.50 -11.22 -22.91
C GLN A 62 8.90 -12.47 -23.56
N ALA A 63 8.57 -13.47 -22.73
CA ALA A 63 7.62 -14.48 -23.11
C ALA A 63 6.41 -13.64 -23.51
N VAL A 64 6.02 -13.74 -24.77
CA VAL A 64 4.84 -13.06 -25.30
C VAL A 64 3.67 -13.60 -24.50
N VAL A 65 3.40 -12.99 -23.35
CA VAL A 65 2.26 -13.30 -22.52
C VAL A 65 1.09 -12.78 -23.32
N ARG A 66 0.38 -13.73 -23.92
CA ARG A 66 -0.87 -13.52 -24.62
C ARG A 66 -1.84 -12.79 -23.69
N SER A 67 -1.90 -11.47 -23.83
CA SER A 67 -2.78 -10.61 -23.04
C SER A 67 -4.25 -10.80 -23.40
N ASP A 68 -4.52 -11.55 -24.47
CA ASP A 68 -5.86 -11.94 -24.92
C ASP A 68 -6.42 -13.16 -24.17
N VAL A 69 -5.64 -13.78 -23.28
CA VAL A 69 -6.11 -14.90 -22.45
C VAL A 69 -6.59 -14.36 -21.10
N GLN A 70 -7.91 -14.41 -20.87
CA GLN A 70 -8.48 -14.20 -19.55
C GLN A 70 -8.22 -15.45 -18.69
N LEU A 71 -7.70 -15.25 -17.48
CA LEU A 71 -7.54 -16.34 -16.51
C LEU A 71 -8.91 -16.67 -15.90
N GLU A 72 -9.35 -17.92 -16.06
CA GLU A 72 -10.56 -18.43 -15.40
C GLU A 72 -10.35 -18.45 -13.88
N LEU A 73 -11.07 -17.58 -13.17
CA LEU A 73 -11.08 -17.57 -11.71
C LEU A 73 -11.89 -18.77 -11.23
N HIS A 74 -11.25 -19.91 -10.97
CA HIS A 74 -11.94 -21.06 -10.40
C HIS A 74 -12.44 -20.70 -9.01
N GLU A 75 -13.74 -20.42 -8.90
CA GLU A 75 -14.43 -20.27 -7.63
C GLU A 75 -14.36 -21.60 -6.89
N ARG A 76 -13.43 -21.69 -5.95
CA ARG A 76 -13.38 -22.81 -5.02
C ARG A 76 -14.55 -22.62 -4.05
N SER A 77 -15.73 -23.09 -4.45
CA SER A 77 -16.92 -23.15 -3.60
C SER A 77 -16.58 -23.99 -2.38
N LEU A 78 -16.19 -23.33 -1.29
CA LEU A 78 -16.13 -23.95 0.03
C LEU A 78 -17.58 -24.25 0.43
N PRO A 79 -17.92 -25.48 0.83
CA PRO A 79 -19.26 -25.78 1.27
C PRO A 79 -19.59 -24.86 2.45
N LEU A 80 -20.65 -24.06 2.28
CA LEU A 80 -21.24 -23.29 3.37
C LEU A 80 -21.61 -24.32 4.44
N ALA A 81 -20.95 -24.26 5.61
CA ALA A 81 -21.27 -25.15 6.71
C ALA A 81 -22.76 -25.01 7.00
N THR A 82 -23.54 -26.03 6.67
CA THR A 82 -24.92 -26.16 7.10
C THR A 82 -24.87 -26.16 8.62
N ARG A 83 -25.31 -25.06 9.25
CA ARG A 83 -25.71 -25.11 10.66
C ARG A 83 -26.80 -26.17 10.75
N GLY A 84 -26.47 -27.29 11.37
CA GLY A 84 -27.47 -28.23 11.85
C GLY A 84 -28.29 -27.52 12.91
N GLU A 85 -29.56 -27.29 12.62
CA GLU A 85 -30.58 -26.98 13.63
C GLU A 85 -31.41 -28.26 13.76
N GLY A 86 -31.29 -28.90 14.92
CA GLY A 86 -32.17 -29.96 15.38
C GLY A 86 -33.33 -29.41 16.18
#